data_AF-A0A557ZSC7-F1
#
_entry.id   AF-A0A557ZSC7-F1
#
_cell.length_a   1.000
_cell.length_b   1.000
_cell.length_c   1.000
_cell.angle_alpha   90.00
_cell.angle_beta   90.00
_cell.angle_gamma   90.00
#
_symmetry.space_group_name_H-M   'P 1'
#
loop_
_entity.id
_entity.type
_entity.pdbx_description
1 polymer ?
#
loop_
_entity_poly.entity_id
_entity_poly.type
_entity_poly.pdbx_seq_one_letter_code
_entity_poly.pdbx_strand_id
1 'polypeptide(L)'
;GFSVEAVAKRAGVGKASIYLRWRTKQALLLEALQQHVSGVTAIEPADVREELVQLARQLFGHYLGDAGRAAFRIALEADRIPGVAEHWASIRQSQILAARAIVRRAIERGELPAGTSVTLLLDTLSGAVMNHVQTTPPEARAKLATSAGSYARRLVDFLLANATAAASESRGGPENAS
;
A
#
# COMPACT_ATOMS: atom_id res chain seq x y z
N GLY A 1 -1.20 20.39 9.71
CA GLY A 1 -0.71 20.25 8.32
C GLY A 1 0.80 20.40 8.28
N PHE A 2 1.42 20.00 7.17
CA PHE A 2 2.86 20.16 6.95
C PHE A 2 3.23 21.63 6.64
N SER A 3 4.25 22.18 7.30
CA SER A 3 4.79 23.54 7.07
C SER A 3 6.32 23.57 7.13
N VAL A 4 6.93 24.51 6.41
CA VAL A 4 8.39 24.71 6.40
C VAL A 4 8.89 25.16 7.78
N GLU A 5 8.07 25.93 8.51
CA GLU A 5 8.28 26.30 9.91
C GLU A 5 8.47 25.08 10.80
N ALA A 6 7.58 24.09 10.70
CA ALA A 6 7.63 22.89 11.52
C ALA A 6 8.82 22.01 11.17
N VAL A 7 9.23 21.99 9.89
CA VAL A 7 10.43 21.29 9.44
C VAL A 7 11.69 21.96 9.98
N ALA A 8 11.83 23.28 9.80
CA ALA A 8 12.96 24.06 10.30
C ALA A 8 13.14 23.90 11.82
N LYS A 9 12.05 24.03 12.58
CA LYS A 9 12.03 23.84 14.03
C LYS A 9 12.50 22.43 14.44
N ARG A 10 12.05 21.39 13.75
CA ARG A 10 12.42 20.01 14.07
C ARG A 10 13.85 19.65 13.64
N ALA A 11 14.35 20.28 12.58
CA ALA A 11 15.71 20.10 12.10
C ALA A 11 16.74 20.98 12.85
N GLY A 12 16.30 21.90 13.71
CA GLY A 12 17.19 22.81 14.43
C GLY A 12 17.88 23.84 13.53
N VAL A 13 17.32 24.13 12.36
CA VAL A 13 17.89 25.06 11.37
C VAL A 13 16.95 26.22 11.09
N GLY A 14 17.49 27.32 10.57
CA GLY A 14 16.68 28.45 10.10
C GLY A 14 15.90 28.13 8.83
N LYS A 15 14.76 28.81 8.62
CA LYS A 15 13.98 28.67 7.37
C LYS A 15 14.81 28.97 6.12
N ALA A 16 15.71 29.95 6.20
CA ALA A 16 16.62 30.29 5.11
C ALA A 16 17.47 29.10 4.68
N SER A 17 17.98 28.31 5.62
CA SER A 17 18.75 27.09 5.34
C SER A 17 17.91 26.02 4.64
N ILE A 18 16.63 25.89 5.00
CA ILE A 18 15.70 25.00 4.28
C ILE A 18 15.48 25.51 2.85
N TYR A 19 15.23 26.80 2.66
CA TYR A 19 14.99 27.39 1.33
C TYR A 19 16.21 27.41 0.41
N LEU A 20 17.43 27.44 0.96
CA LEU A 20 18.67 27.30 0.19
C LEU A 20 18.77 25.94 -0.50
N ARG A 21 18.36 24.86 0.18
CA ARG A 21 18.35 23.50 -0.37
C ARG A 21 17.08 23.21 -1.17
N TRP A 22 15.93 23.70 -0.72
CA TRP A 22 14.63 23.52 -1.38
C TRP A 22 13.95 24.86 -1.59
N ARG A 23 14.06 25.40 -2.81
CA ARG A 23 13.52 26.73 -3.15
C ARG A 23 12.01 26.84 -2.94
N THR A 24 11.27 25.73 -2.88
CA THR A 24 9.83 25.71 -2.65
C THR A 24 9.42 24.59 -1.69
N LYS A 25 8.24 24.74 -1.07
CA LYS A 25 7.60 23.70 -0.23
C LYS A 25 7.41 22.40 -1.02
N GLN A 26 7.09 22.52 -2.31
CA GLN A 26 6.91 21.43 -3.26
C GLN A 26 8.21 20.66 -3.47
N ALA A 27 9.33 21.35 -3.70
CA ALA A 27 10.63 20.71 -3.87
C ALA A 27 11.04 19.90 -2.64
N LEU A 28 10.80 20.44 -1.44
CA LEU A 28 11.04 19.72 -0.18
C LEU A 28 10.16 18.47 -0.05
N LEU A 29 8.87 18.57 -0.38
CA LEU A 29 7.95 17.43 -0.32
C LEU A 29 8.29 16.36 -1.36
N LEU A 30 8.65 16.76 -2.57
CA LEU A 30 9.04 15.83 -3.64
C LEU A 30 10.31 15.07 -3.27
N GLU A 31 11.36 15.75 -2.77
CA GLU A 31 12.57 15.06 -2.33
C GLU A 31 12.30 14.13 -1.15
N ALA A 32 11.46 14.54 -0.19
CA ALA A 32 11.08 13.70 0.94
C ALA A 32 10.27 12.46 0.49
N LEU A 33 9.36 12.62 -0.47
CA LEU A 33 8.63 11.50 -1.08
C LEU A 33 9.58 10.54 -1.79
N GLN A 34 10.50 11.06 -2.60
CA GLN A 34 11.48 10.24 -3.35
C GLN A 34 12.40 9.44 -2.43
N GLN A 35 12.81 10.02 -1.31
CA GLN A 35 13.74 9.37 -0.37
C GLN A 35 13.07 8.36 0.56
N HIS A 36 11.77 8.53 0.85
CA HIS A 36 11.11 7.80 1.93
C HIS A 36 9.87 7.00 1.52
N VAL A 37 9.32 7.24 0.34
CA VAL A 37 8.20 6.47 -0.21
C VAL A 37 8.75 5.56 -1.30
N SER A 38 9.29 4.43 -0.87
CA SER A 38 9.73 3.37 -1.76
C SER A 38 8.52 2.70 -2.42
N GLY A 39 8.67 2.33 -3.70
CA GLY A 39 7.73 1.42 -4.37
C GLY A 39 7.64 0.06 -3.68
N VAL A 40 6.61 -0.72 -4.03
CA VAL A 40 6.58 -2.16 -3.76
C VAL A 40 7.78 -2.74 -4.51
N THR A 41 8.72 -3.34 -3.78
CA THR A 41 9.88 -4.02 -4.37
C THR A 41 9.39 -5.21 -5.18
N ALA A 42 10.10 -5.55 -6.26
CA ALA A 42 9.82 -6.75 -7.04
C ALA A 42 9.67 -7.97 -6.10
N ILE A 43 8.57 -8.68 -6.24
CA ILE A 43 8.30 -9.93 -5.53
C ILE A 43 8.70 -11.05 -6.47
N GLU A 44 9.64 -11.88 -6.04
CA GLU A 44 10.07 -13.05 -6.79
C GLU A 44 8.87 -13.99 -7.01
N PRO A 45 8.67 -14.51 -8.24
CA PRO A 45 7.57 -15.42 -8.51
C PRO A 45 7.60 -16.65 -7.60
N ALA A 46 6.48 -16.92 -6.94
CA ALA A 46 6.21 -18.10 -6.13
C ALA A 46 4.75 -18.51 -6.34
N ASP A 47 4.21 -19.38 -5.48
CA ASP A 47 2.77 -19.54 -5.40
C ASP A 47 2.10 -18.23 -4.97
N VAL A 48 0.84 -18.04 -5.38
CA VAL A 48 0.07 -16.82 -5.14
C VAL A 48 -0.03 -16.48 -3.66
N ARG A 49 -0.06 -17.48 -2.78
CA ARG A 49 -0.16 -17.26 -1.35
C ARG A 49 1.10 -16.59 -0.83
N GLU A 50 2.28 -17.11 -1.15
CA GLU A 50 3.54 -16.50 -0.75
C GLU A 50 3.75 -15.14 -1.40
N GLU A 51 3.39 -14.96 -2.69
CA GLU A 51 3.46 -13.65 -3.35
C GLU A 51 2.58 -12.60 -2.64
N LEU A 52 1.33 -12.93 -2.29
CA LEU A 52 0.42 -12.04 -1.57
C LEU A 52 0.85 -11.80 -0.11
N VAL A 53 1.45 -12.79 0.56
CA VAL A 53 2.01 -12.61 1.91
C VAL A 53 3.20 -11.65 1.88
N GLN A 54 4.06 -11.77 0.88
CA GLN A 54 5.18 -10.83 0.68
C GLN A 54 4.66 -9.42 0.40
N LEU A 55 3.65 -9.26 -0.46
CA LEU A 55 3.00 -7.98 -0.71
C LEU A 55 2.43 -7.37 0.58
N ALA A 56 1.71 -8.15 1.38
CA ALA A 56 1.16 -7.71 2.67
C ALA A 56 2.26 -7.26 3.65
N ARG A 57 3.39 -7.97 3.71
CA ARG A 57 4.55 -7.59 4.54
C ARG A 57 5.18 -6.28 4.08
N GLN A 58 5.32 -6.08 2.77
CA GLN A 58 5.82 -4.81 2.24
C GLN A 58 4.88 -3.65 2.58
N LEU A 59 3.56 -3.86 2.48
CA LEU A 59 2.55 -2.88 2.92
C LEU A 59 2.67 -2.55 4.41
N PHE A 60 2.83 -3.56 5.27
CA PHE A 60 3.10 -3.32 6.70
C PHE A 60 4.37 -2.52 6.94
N GLY A 61 5.47 -2.87 6.27
CA GLY A 61 6.74 -2.14 6.36
C GLY A 61 6.57 -0.68 5.95
N HIS A 62 5.83 -0.42 4.88
CA HIS A 62 5.53 0.93 4.41
C HIS A 62 4.72 1.73 5.42
N TYR A 63 3.65 1.16 5.96
CA TYR A 63 2.74 1.89 6.86
C TYR A 63 3.25 2.01 8.30
N LEU A 64 4.02 1.04 8.79
CA LEU A 64 4.63 1.05 10.12
C LEU A 64 5.94 1.84 10.17
N GLY A 65 6.63 1.97 9.04
CA GLY A 65 7.90 2.69 8.96
C GLY A 65 7.77 4.18 9.31
N ASP A 66 8.91 4.81 9.61
CA ASP A 66 9.00 6.20 10.07
C ASP A 66 8.30 7.20 9.14
N ALA A 67 8.28 6.88 7.85
CA ALA A 67 7.64 7.68 6.81
C ALA A 67 6.16 7.37 6.59
N GLY A 68 5.63 6.25 7.07
CA GLY A 68 4.28 5.77 6.71
C GLY A 68 3.17 6.77 7.05
N ARG A 69 3.20 7.35 8.26
CA ARG A 69 2.25 8.42 8.65
C ARG A 69 2.44 9.70 7.83
N ALA A 70 3.67 10.02 7.44
CA ALA A 70 3.95 11.20 6.61
C ALA A 70 3.44 10.99 5.19
N ALA A 71 3.69 9.82 4.60
CA ALA A 71 3.19 9.42 3.29
C ALA A 71 1.65 9.47 3.22
N PHE A 72 0.95 8.98 4.25
CA PHE A 72 -0.51 9.11 4.34
C PHE A 72 -1.00 10.56 4.37
N ARG A 73 -0.37 11.41 5.18
CA ARG A 73 -0.73 12.83 5.24
C ARG A 73 -0.48 13.52 3.90
N ILE A 74 0.63 13.20 3.24
CA ILE A 74 0.93 13.70 1.91
C ILE A 74 -0.11 13.19 0.92
N ALA A 75 -0.53 11.92 0.96
CA ALA A 75 -1.59 11.38 0.10
C ALA A 75 -2.91 12.15 0.21
N LEU A 76 -3.26 12.65 1.40
CA LEU A 76 -4.47 13.45 1.63
C LEU A 76 -4.32 14.92 1.21
N GLU A 77 -3.09 15.42 1.14
CA GLU A 77 -2.76 16.82 0.80
C GLU A 77 -2.25 16.97 -0.66
N ALA A 78 -1.85 15.88 -1.33
CA ALA A 78 -1.14 15.89 -2.61
C ALA A 78 -1.94 16.58 -3.72
N ASP A 79 -3.24 16.33 -3.81
CA ASP A 79 -4.13 16.94 -4.81
C ASP A 79 -4.22 18.46 -4.67
N ARG A 80 -3.81 19.02 -3.52
CA ARG A 80 -3.78 20.46 -3.25
C ARG A 80 -2.42 21.09 -3.54
N ILE A 81 -1.44 20.32 -4.00
CA ILE A 81 -0.05 20.76 -4.21
C ILE A 81 0.37 20.41 -5.65
N PRO A 82 0.29 21.37 -6.59
CA PRO A 82 0.72 21.15 -7.98
C PRO A 82 2.15 20.61 -8.07
N GLY A 83 2.40 19.60 -8.92
CA GLY A 83 3.68 18.91 -9.06
C GLY A 83 3.89 17.73 -8.11
N VAL A 84 3.24 17.73 -6.94
CA VAL A 84 3.28 16.61 -5.97
C VAL A 84 2.25 15.54 -6.35
N ALA A 85 1.08 15.95 -6.85
CA ALA A 85 0.01 15.04 -7.27
C ALA A 85 0.47 14.09 -8.39
N GLU A 86 1.15 14.60 -9.42
CA GLU A 86 1.62 13.81 -10.56
C GLU A 86 2.68 12.78 -10.14
N HIS A 87 3.62 13.20 -9.28
CA HIS A 87 4.66 12.31 -8.78
C HIS A 87 4.07 11.22 -7.88
N TRP A 88 3.15 11.60 -7.00
CA TRP A 88 2.42 10.66 -6.14
C TRP A 88 1.60 9.65 -6.96
N ALA A 89 0.91 10.11 -8.00
CA ALA A 89 0.15 9.27 -8.91
C ALA A 89 1.05 8.25 -9.63
N SER A 90 2.22 8.66 -10.11
CA SER A 90 3.19 7.79 -10.78
C SER A 90 3.68 6.66 -9.86
N ILE A 91 4.07 6.98 -8.61
CA ILE A 91 4.48 5.99 -7.61
C ILE A 91 3.36 4.98 -7.37
N ARG A 92 2.13 5.47 -7.15
CA ARG A 92 0.96 4.60 -6.91
C ARG A 92 0.64 3.72 -8.11
N GLN A 93 0.73 4.26 -9.32
CA GLN A 93 0.45 3.50 -10.55
C GLN A 93 1.43 2.33 -10.70
N SER A 94 2.72 2.56 -10.48
CA SER A 94 3.73 1.49 -10.52
C SER A 94 3.42 0.38 -9.51
N GLN A 95 3.08 0.74 -8.26
CA GLN A 95 2.71 -0.21 -7.21
C GLN A 95 1.45 -1.02 -7.57
N ILE A 96 0.42 -0.35 -8.09
CA ILE A 96 -0.84 -0.99 -8.50
C ILE A 96 -0.58 -1.98 -9.64
N LEU A 97 0.26 -1.61 -10.62
CA LEU A 97 0.59 -2.49 -11.74
C LEU A 97 1.34 -3.75 -11.28
N ALA A 98 2.32 -3.59 -10.39
CA ALA A 98 3.06 -4.72 -9.82
C ALA A 98 2.14 -5.68 -9.04
N ALA A 99 1.27 -5.15 -8.18
CA ALA A 99 0.32 -5.95 -7.41
C ALA A 99 -0.70 -6.65 -8.31
N ARG A 100 -1.21 -5.97 -9.34
CA ARG A 100 -2.11 -6.58 -10.34
C ARG A 100 -1.44 -7.70 -11.13
N ALA A 101 -0.14 -7.58 -11.42
CA ALA A 101 0.59 -8.61 -12.14
C ALA A 101 0.67 -9.92 -11.34
N ILE A 102 0.80 -9.87 -10.01
CA ILE A 102 0.77 -11.07 -9.14
C ILE A 102 -0.54 -11.83 -9.33
N VAL A 103 -1.68 -11.15 -9.19
CA VAL A 103 -3.00 -11.79 -9.27
C VAL A 103 -3.28 -12.33 -10.67
N ARG A 104 -2.90 -11.59 -11.72
CA ARG A 104 -3.07 -12.03 -13.11
C ARG A 104 -2.26 -13.29 -13.42
N ARG A 105 -0.98 -13.33 -13.02
CA ARG A 105 -0.16 -14.54 -13.18
C ARG A 105 -0.74 -15.72 -12.42
N ALA A 106 -1.25 -15.51 -11.21
CA ALA A 106 -1.90 -16.57 -10.44
C ALA A 106 -3.16 -17.13 -11.12
N ILE A 107 -3.95 -16.27 -11.77
CA ILE A 107 -5.08 -16.71 -12.60
C ILE A 107 -4.59 -17.51 -13.81
N GLU A 108 -3.55 -17.04 -14.51
CA GLU A 108 -2.95 -17.72 -15.66
C GLU A 108 -2.38 -19.10 -15.29
N ARG A 109 -1.80 -19.24 -14.10
CA ARG A 109 -1.30 -20.51 -13.53
C ARG A 109 -2.41 -21.42 -12.98
N GLY A 110 -3.66 -20.94 -12.93
CA GLY A 110 -4.80 -21.69 -12.37
C GLY A 110 -4.82 -21.77 -10.84
N GLU A 111 -3.98 -20.99 -10.15
CA GLU A 111 -3.96 -20.90 -8.68
C GLU A 111 -5.13 -20.07 -8.13
N LEU A 112 -5.68 -19.18 -8.95
CA LEU A 112 -6.89 -18.43 -8.68
C LEU A 112 -7.96 -18.71 -9.75
N PRO A 113 -9.25 -18.72 -9.39
CA PRO A 113 -10.33 -18.82 -10.38
C PRO A 113 -10.30 -17.67 -11.39
N ALA A 114 -10.64 -17.96 -12.66
CA ALA A 114 -10.69 -16.96 -13.72
C ALA A 114 -11.64 -15.77 -13.44
N GLY A 115 -12.68 -15.98 -12.63
CA GLY A 115 -13.62 -14.94 -12.21
C GLY A 115 -13.13 -14.06 -11.05
N THR A 116 -11.91 -14.26 -10.54
CA THR A 116 -11.40 -13.49 -9.39
C THR A 116 -11.29 -12.01 -9.73
N SER A 117 -11.99 -11.17 -8.97
CA SER A 117 -11.84 -9.72 -9.08
C SER A 117 -10.49 -9.26 -8.54
N VAL A 118 -9.57 -8.95 -9.45
CA VAL A 118 -8.22 -8.45 -9.11
C VAL A 118 -8.28 -7.21 -8.24
N THR A 119 -9.16 -6.25 -8.59
CA THR A 119 -9.31 -5.00 -7.86
C THR A 119 -9.80 -5.26 -6.44
N LEU A 120 -10.87 -6.04 -6.27
CA LEU A 120 -11.45 -6.29 -4.95
C LEU A 120 -10.47 -7.01 -4.02
N LEU A 121 -9.73 -8.01 -4.55
CA LEU A 121 -8.72 -8.74 -3.78
C LEU A 121 -7.62 -7.80 -3.26
N LEU A 122 -7.09 -6.94 -4.15
CA LEU A 122 -6.01 -6.02 -3.80
C LEU A 122 -6.47 -4.86 -2.92
N ASP A 123 -7.69 -4.35 -3.14
CA ASP A 123 -8.31 -3.32 -2.30
C ASP A 123 -8.55 -3.85 -0.88
N THR A 124 -9.03 -5.09 -0.75
CA THR A 124 -9.24 -5.72 0.55
C THR A 124 -7.93 -5.98 1.27
N LEU A 125 -6.91 -6.51 0.57
CA LEU A 125 -5.58 -6.72 1.13
C LEU A 125 -4.97 -5.40 1.64
N SER A 126 -4.93 -4.39 0.77
CA SER A 126 -4.32 -3.09 1.06
C SER A 126 -5.10 -2.34 2.13
N GLY A 127 -6.42 -2.33 2.03
CA GLY A 127 -7.34 -1.69 2.95
C GLY A 127 -7.28 -2.30 4.35
N ALA A 128 -7.24 -3.63 4.47
CA ALA A 128 -7.14 -4.31 5.76
C ALA A 128 -5.81 -4.00 6.46
N VAL A 129 -4.68 -4.06 5.75
CA VAL A 129 -3.36 -3.73 6.31
C VAL A 129 -3.31 -2.25 6.73
N MET A 130 -3.74 -1.34 5.84
CA MET A 130 -3.81 0.09 6.12
C MET A 130 -4.67 0.38 7.36
N ASN A 131 -5.89 -0.17 7.41
CA ASN A 131 -6.81 0.03 8.52
C ASN A 131 -6.23 -0.51 9.84
N HIS A 132 -5.62 -1.69 9.82
CA HIS A 132 -5.03 -2.27 11.03
C HIS A 132 -3.91 -1.38 11.59
N VAL A 133 -3.03 -0.86 10.74
CA VAL A 133 -1.96 0.06 11.17
C VAL A 133 -2.50 1.39 11.68
N GLN A 134 -3.55 1.93 11.04
CA GLN A 134 -4.14 3.22 11.42
C GLN A 134 -4.91 3.17 12.74
N THR A 135 -5.65 2.10 12.97
CA THR A 135 -6.46 1.91 14.18
C THR A 135 -5.63 1.41 15.38
N THR A 136 -4.41 0.92 15.14
CA THR A 136 -3.50 0.50 16.21
C THR A 136 -2.92 1.71 16.96
N PRO A 137 -3.14 1.81 18.29
CA PRO A 137 -2.65 2.94 19.08
C PRO A 137 -1.12 2.90 19.23
N PRO A 138 -0.46 4.06 19.49
CA PRO A 138 0.99 4.18 19.51
C PRO A 138 1.72 3.13 20.36
N GLU A 139 1.22 2.85 21.56
CA GLU A 139 1.76 1.90 22.53
C GLU A 139 1.72 0.44 22.05
N ALA A 140 0.81 0.10 21.13
CA ALA A 140 0.66 -1.25 20.59
C ALA A 140 1.45 -1.47 19.28
N ARG A 141 2.09 -0.44 18.73
CA ARG A 141 2.75 -0.52 17.41
C ARG A 141 3.94 -1.47 17.38
N ALA A 142 4.71 -1.53 18.46
CA ALA A 142 5.82 -2.49 18.56
C ALA A 142 5.30 -3.94 18.48
N LYS A 143 4.19 -4.22 19.17
CA LYS A 143 3.52 -5.53 19.10
C LYS A 143 2.93 -5.81 17.71
N LEU A 144 2.38 -4.80 17.06
CA LEU A 144 1.92 -4.94 15.68
C LEU A 144 3.09 -5.26 14.74
N ALA A 145 4.22 -4.57 14.85
CA ALA A 145 5.40 -4.82 14.03
C ALA A 145 5.90 -6.27 14.16
N THR A 146 5.94 -6.82 15.38
CA THR A 146 6.35 -8.21 15.60
C THR A 146 5.32 -9.23 15.13
N SER A 147 4.04 -8.88 15.13
CA SER A 147 2.94 -9.78 14.71
C SER A 147 2.51 -9.62 13.25
N ALA A 148 2.98 -8.59 12.54
CA ALA A 148 2.62 -8.26 11.16
C ALA A 148 2.74 -9.45 10.21
N GLY A 149 3.82 -10.24 10.32
CA GLY A 149 4.02 -11.43 9.49
C GLY A 149 2.96 -12.51 9.70
N SER A 150 2.47 -12.70 10.92
CA SER A 150 1.40 -13.66 11.23
C SER A 150 0.03 -13.16 10.80
N TYR A 151 -0.24 -11.86 10.96
CA TYR A 151 -1.46 -11.23 10.47
C TYR A 151 -1.53 -11.30 8.94
N ALA A 152 -0.43 -10.98 8.25
CA ALA A 152 -0.34 -11.05 6.79
C ALA A 152 -0.74 -12.44 6.27
N ARG A 153 -0.22 -13.52 6.85
CA ARG A 153 -0.61 -14.89 6.48
C ARG A 153 -2.10 -15.15 6.66
N ARG A 154 -2.64 -14.86 7.86
CA ARG A 154 -4.08 -15.07 8.13
C ARG A 154 -4.99 -14.27 7.20
N LEU A 155 -4.61 -13.03 6.89
CA LEU A 155 -5.36 -12.19 5.97
C LEU A 155 -5.35 -12.78 4.55
N VAL A 156 -4.20 -13.22 4.07
CA VAL A 156 -4.10 -13.86 2.74
C VAL A 156 -4.86 -15.17 2.70
N ASP A 157 -4.74 -16.02 3.72
CA ASP A 157 -5.47 -17.28 3.82
C ASP A 157 -6.99 -17.04 3.76
N PHE A 158 -7.47 -16.01 4.47
CA PHE A 158 -8.88 -15.58 4.41
C PHE A 158 -9.29 -15.12 3.01
N LEU A 159 -8.48 -14.29 2.35
CA LEU A 159 -8.79 -13.78 1.00
C LEU A 159 -8.83 -14.89 -0.04
N LEU A 160 -7.88 -15.82 0.00
CA LEU A 160 -7.82 -16.94 -0.93
C LEU A 160 -9.01 -17.88 -0.76
N ALA A 161 -9.43 -18.16 0.48
CA ALA A 161 -10.61 -18.98 0.75
C ALA A 161 -11.93 -18.35 0.23
N ASN A 162 -12.04 -17.01 0.24
CA ASN A 162 -13.23 -16.32 -0.26
C ASN A 162 -13.21 -16.12 -1.78
N ALA A 163 -12.02 -15.94 -2.37
CA ALA A 163 -11.87 -15.86 -3.82
C ALA A 163 -12.29 -17.16 -4.52
N THR A 164 -12.03 -18.30 -3.89
CA THR A 164 -12.47 -19.61 -4.38
C THR A 164 -13.98 -19.82 -4.19
N ALA A 165 -14.55 -19.43 -3.04
CA ALA A 165 -15.98 -19.55 -2.77
C ALA A 165 -16.85 -18.73 -3.73
N ALA A 166 -16.49 -17.47 -3.99
CA ALA A 166 -17.23 -16.59 -4.90
C ALA A 166 -17.27 -17.13 -6.35
N ALA A 167 -16.22 -17.83 -6.77
CA ALA A 167 -16.18 -18.47 -8.08
C ALA A 167 -17.11 -19.69 -8.17
N SER A 168 -17.27 -20.45 -7.09
CA SER A 168 -18.21 -21.58 -7.02
C SER A 168 -19.67 -21.09 -7.13
N GLU A 169 -20.01 -19.96 -6.51
CA GLU A 169 -21.36 -19.37 -6.58
C GLU A 169 -21.68 -18.84 -7.99
N SER A 170 -20.71 -18.23 -8.69
CA SER A 170 -20.90 -17.74 -10.06
C SER A 170 -21.17 -18.84 -11.10
N ARG A 171 -20.74 -20.09 -10.84
CA ARG A 171 -21.00 -21.24 -11.72
C ARG A 171 -22.37 -21.89 -11.48
N GLY A 172 -23.12 -21.46 -10.45
CA GLY A 172 -24.41 -22.04 -10.05
C GLY A 172 -25.66 -21.23 -10.42
N GLY A 173 -25.56 -20.17 -11.24
CA GLY A 173 -26.72 -19.38 -11.72
C GLY A 173 -27.48 -20.07 -12.86
N PRO A 174 -28.82 -19.89 -12.98
CA PRO A 174 -29.75 -20.99 -13.20
C PRO A 174 -29.81 -21.52 -14.64
N GLU A 175 -29.37 -22.77 -14.85
CA GLU A 175 -29.99 -23.70 -15.80
C GLU A 175 -31.33 -24.18 -15.21
N ASN A 176 -32.37 -23.35 -15.34
CA ASN A 176 -33.77 -23.78 -15.42
C ASN A 176 -34.68 -22.55 -15.51
N ALA A 177 -34.91 -22.10 -16.74
CA ALA A 177 -36.17 -21.50 -17.11
C ALA A 177 -36.50 -22.06 -18.50
N SER A 178 -37.35 -23.10 -18.47
CA SER A 178 -38.04 -23.66 -19.63
C SER A 178 -38.95 -22.63 -20.29
#